data_AF-A0A9X2KGF2-F1
#
_entry.id   AF-A0A9X2KGF2-F1
#
_cell.length_a   1.000
_cell.length_b   1.000
_cell.length_c   1.000
_cell.angle_alpha   90.00
_cell.angle_beta   90.00
_cell.angle_gamma   90.00
#
_symmetry.space_group_name_H-M   'P 1'
#
loop_
_entity.id
_entity.type
_entity.pdbx_description
1 polymer ?
#
loop_
_entity_poly.entity_id
_entity_poly.type
_entity_poly.pdbx_seq_one_letter_code
_entity_poly.pdbx_strand_id
1 'polypeptide(L)'
;MLRYFRTAGILARETVIVAITRRSRAEIVAFLILALLSLTVTWTGSLIFEPTAGKADYPAENGWHELLQAALLLSAAVLFYAAAVRFGFEIFYFSLFAAFFCGLAVLRETPRCASSYYEGGPCLSSDGKLIIGFALAATVIALLAWRRIPLARQVRDLNLLWILPVGFSGLMLIAAEIMGSYYIEVWKEETLELASYVNLTVFAMVLNIRPGWFDSRPPGAHMPP
;
A
#
# COMPACT_ATOMS: atom_id res chain seq x y z
N MET A 1 27.15 -13.31 -15.47
CA MET A 1 26.45 -13.23 -14.17
C MET A 1 27.16 -12.35 -13.14
N LEU A 2 28.42 -12.58 -12.76
CA LEU A 2 29.12 -11.83 -11.70
C LEU A 2 29.15 -10.29 -11.84
N ARG A 3 29.24 -9.75 -13.07
CA ARG A 3 29.16 -8.30 -13.30
C ARG A 3 27.78 -7.72 -12.98
N TYR A 4 26.70 -8.44 -13.32
CA TYR A 4 25.32 -8.00 -13.05
C TYR A 4 25.04 -7.95 -11.54
N PHE A 5 25.50 -8.93 -10.77
CA PHE A 5 25.37 -8.92 -9.30
C PHE A 5 26.11 -7.76 -8.66
N ARG A 6 27.31 -7.44 -9.16
CA ARG A 6 28.09 -6.29 -8.67
C ARG A 6 27.40 -4.96 -8.96
N THR A 7 26.84 -4.81 -10.17
CA THR A 7 26.08 -3.62 -10.54
C THR A 7 24.80 -3.48 -9.74
N ALA A 8 24.05 -4.58 -9.52
CA ALA A 8 22.83 -4.57 -8.72
C ALA A 8 23.11 -4.21 -7.24
N GLY A 9 24.18 -4.76 -6.65
CA GLY A 9 24.58 -4.43 -5.28
C GLY A 9 24.99 -2.96 -5.09
N ILE A 10 25.69 -2.39 -6.08
CA ILE A 10 26.04 -0.96 -6.08
C ILE A 10 24.76 -0.11 -6.16
N LEU A 11 23.85 -0.45 -7.08
CA LEU A 11 22.59 0.27 -7.28
C LEU A 11 21.71 0.23 -6.02
N ALA A 12 21.57 -0.93 -5.38
CA ALA A 12 20.81 -1.09 -4.15
C ALA A 12 21.40 -0.27 -3.00
N ARG A 13 22.73 -0.26 -2.84
CA ARG A 13 23.40 0.55 -1.83
C ARG A 13 23.22 2.04 -2.08
N GLU A 14 23.39 2.50 -3.32
CA GLU A 14 23.18 3.91 -3.68
C GLU A 14 21.74 4.36 -3.47
N THR A 15 20.78 3.50 -3.82
CA THR A 15 19.34 3.70 -3.59
C THR A 15 19.06 3.93 -2.09
N VAL A 16 19.59 3.07 -1.22
CA VAL A 16 19.44 3.21 0.25
C VAL A 16 20.12 4.47 0.78
N ILE A 17 21.35 4.75 0.33
CA ILE A 17 22.08 5.96 0.77
C ILE A 17 21.32 7.22 0.35
N VAL A 18 20.84 7.31 -0.89
CA VAL A 18 20.06 8.44 -1.39
C VAL A 18 18.74 8.57 -0.62
N ALA A 19 18.07 7.45 -0.34
CA ALA A 19 16.84 7.41 0.43
C ALA A 19 17.01 8.00 1.84
N ILE A 20 18.14 7.74 2.51
CA ILE A 20 18.43 8.18 3.88
C ILE A 20 19.02 9.60 3.92
N THR A 21 19.98 9.91 3.02
CA THR A 21 20.77 11.15 3.09
C THR A 21 20.02 12.41 2.68
N ARG A 22 18.96 12.28 1.87
CA ARG A 22 18.14 13.42 1.44
C ARG A 22 17.02 13.78 2.42
N ARG A 23 16.98 13.16 3.61
CA ARG A 23 15.86 13.32 4.56
C ARG A 23 16.26 14.08 5.79
N SER A 24 15.31 14.90 6.24
CA SER A 24 15.35 15.33 7.62
C SER A 24 15.08 14.12 8.52
N ARG A 25 15.79 14.04 9.64
CA ARG A 25 15.50 13.03 10.68
C ARG A 25 14.05 13.09 11.13
N ALA A 26 13.43 14.27 11.06
CA ALA A 26 12.04 14.50 11.42
C ALA A 26 11.05 13.73 10.51
N GLU A 27 11.28 13.70 9.19
CA GLU A 27 10.42 12.97 8.25
C GLU A 27 10.49 11.46 8.50
N ILE A 28 11.69 10.91 8.67
CA ILE A 28 11.88 9.48 8.97
C ILE A 28 11.17 9.11 10.27
N VAL A 29 11.39 9.89 11.32
CA VAL A 29 10.75 9.68 12.63
C VAL A 29 9.23 9.78 12.52
N ALA A 30 8.69 10.73 11.75
CA ALA A 30 7.26 10.86 11.54
C ALA A 30 6.66 9.60 10.91
N PHE A 31 7.26 9.03 9.86
CA PHE A 31 6.74 7.79 9.25
C PHE A 31 6.87 6.58 10.15
N LEU A 32 7.95 6.48 10.94
CA LEU A 32 8.07 5.42 11.94
C LEU A 32 6.96 5.52 12.99
N ILE A 33 6.67 6.73 13.47
CA ILE A 33 5.57 6.98 14.40
C ILE A 33 4.23 6.61 13.76
N LEU A 34 3.97 7.01 12.51
CA LEU A 34 2.71 6.68 11.83
C LEU A 34 2.54 5.17 11.63
N ALA A 35 3.60 4.45 11.27
CA ALA A 35 3.57 2.99 11.15
C ALA A 35 3.30 2.32 12.51
N LEU A 36 3.97 2.76 13.57
CA LEU A 36 3.74 2.28 14.93
C LEU A 36 2.33 2.59 15.43
N LEU A 37 1.81 3.79 15.14
CA LEU A 37 0.44 4.18 15.50
C LEU A 37 -0.59 3.33 14.76
N SER A 38 -0.37 3.05 13.48
CA SER A 38 -1.25 2.18 12.69
C SER A 38 -1.33 0.80 13.31
N LEU A 39 -0.18 0.21 13.64
CA LEU A 39 -0.11 -1.08 14.35
C LEU A 39 -0.76 -1.03 15.73
N THR A 40 -0.49 0.02 16.51
CA THR A 40 -1.02 0.16 17.88
C THR A 40 -2.54 0.35 17.88
N VAL A 41 -3.07 1.14 16.96
CA VAL A 41 -4.52 1.38 16.83
C VAL A 41 -5.24 0.10 16.43
N THR A 42 -4.73 -0.64 15.44
CA THR A 42 -5.37 -1.88 15.01
C THR A 42 -5.22 -2.98 16.04
N TRP A 43 -4.07 -3.10 16.71
CA TRP A 43 -3.87 -4.04 17.82
C TRP A 43 -4.77 -3.71 19.01
N THR A 44 -4.88 -2.45 19.40
CA THR A 44 -5.77 -2.05 20.50
C THR A 44 -7.23 -2.27 20.12
N GLY A 45 -7.59 -1.92 18.88
CA GLY A 45 -8.90 -2.23 18.31
C GLY A 45 -9.18 -3.72 18.36
N SER A 46 -8.21 -4.55 17.94
CA SER A 46 -8.34 -5.99 18.00
C SER A 46 -8.61 -6.41 19.45
N LEU A 47 -7.82 -6.00 20.45
CA LEU A 47 -8.06 -6.40 21.85
C LEU A 47 -9.48 -6.05 22.39
N ILE A 48 -10.14 -5.03 21.84
CA ILE A 48 -11.53 -4.69 22.19
C ILE A 48 -12.52 -5.67 21.55
N PHE A 49 -12.22 -6.16 20.35
CA PHE A 49 -13.02 -7.11 19.59
C PHE A 49 -12.58 -8.57 19.79
N GLU A 50 -11.66 -8.83 20.73
CA GLU A 50 -11.05 -10.14 20.98
C GLU A 50 -12.15 -11.19 21.16
N PRO A 51 -12.07 -12.33 20.47
CA PRO A 51 -13.16 -13.28 20.50
C PRO A 51 -13.25 -13.86 21.89
N THR A 52 -14.38 -13.63 22.55
CA THR A 52 -14.82 -14.42 23.69
C THR A 52 -15.13 -15.88 23.30
N ALA A 53 -15.01 -16.24 22.01
CA ALA A 53 -15.35 -17.52 21.42
C ALA A 53 -14.15 -18.20 20.72
N GLY A 54 -13.24 -18.81 21.48
CA GLY A 54 -12.37 -19.90 21.01
C GLY A 54 -11.29 -19.56 19.95
N LYS A 55 -10.24 -20.37 19.89
CA LYS A 55 -9.06 -20.17 19.02
C LYS A 55 -9.28 -20.52 17.53
N ALA A 56 -10.41 -21.10 17.15
CA ALA A 56 -10.51 -21.80 15.87
C ALA A 56 -11.22 -21.04 14.75
N ASP A 57 -12.21 -20.20 15.05
CA ASP A 57 -13.17 -19.77 14.01
C ASP A 57 -13.53 -18.27 14.05
N TYR A 58 -12.77 -17.43 14.79
CA TYR A 58 -13.07 -16.00 14.86
C TYR A 58 -11.85 -15.08 14.63
N PRO A 59 -12.00 -14.03 13.81
CA PRO A 59 -13.22 -13.71 13.05
C PRO A 59 -13.44 -14.74 11.93
N ALA A 60 -14.71 -15.02 11.61
CA ALA A 60 -15.04 -15.88 10.49
C ALA A 60 -14.38 -15.31 9.23
N GLU A 61 -13.71 -16.14 8.43
CA GLU A 61 -13.33 -15.79 7.05
C GLU A 61 -14.57 -15.14 6.41
N ASN A 62 -14.46 -13.92 5.89
CA ASN A 62 -15.54 -13.15 5.27
C ASN A 62 -16.49 -12.39 6.22
N GLY A 63 -15.98 -11.93 7.38
CA GLY A 63 -16.72 -11.06 8.31
C GLY A 63 -16.73 -9.56 7.97
N TRP A 64 -17.37 -8.75 8.82
CA TRP A 64 -17.48 -7.29 8.65
C TRP A 64 -16.12 -6.55 8.60
N HIS A 65 -15.06 -7.16 9.11
CA HIS A 65 -13.71 -6.60 9.15
C HIS A 65 -13.05 -6.60 7.76
N GLU A 66 -13.30 -7.61 6.91
CA GLU A 66 -12.87 -7.60 5.51
C GLU A 66 -13.50 -6.43 4.73
N LEU A 67 -14.76 -6.10 5.01
CA LEU A 67 -15.41 -4.93 4.41
C LEU A 67 -14.71 -3.63 4.83
N LEU A 68 -14.26 -3.53 6.09
CA LEU A 68 -13.49 -2.39 6.57
C LEU A 68 -12.11 -2.33 5.89
N GLN A 69 -11.42 -3.45 5.76
CA GLN A 69 -10.14 -3.55 5.05
C GLN A 69 -10.29 -3.15 3.58
N ALA A 70 -11.31 -3.67 2.88
CA ALA A 70 -11.63 -3.31 1.51
C ALA A 70 -11.96 -1.81 1.37
N ALA A 71 -12.69 -1.21 2.32
CA ALA A 71 -12.98 0.22 2.33
C ALA A 71 -11.73 1.09 2.53
N LEU A 72 -10.82 0.68 3.42
CA LEU A 72 -9.53 1.35 3.62
C LEU A 72 -8.67 1.27 2.36
N LEU A 73 -8.54 0.08 1.77
CA LEU A 73 -7.80 -0.13 0.52
C LEU A 73 -8.39 0.67 -0.65
N LEU A 74 -9.72 0.73 -0.77
CA LEU A 74 -10.39 1.55 -1.78
C LEU A 74 -10.09 3.03 -1.56
N SER A 75 -10.12 3.49 -0.31
CA SER A 75 -9.78 4.88 0.04
C SER A 75 -8.33 5.20 -0.31
N ALA A 76 -7.38 4.32 0.03
CA ALA A 76 -5.98 4.46 -0.36
C ALA A 76 -5.82 4.48 -1.87
N ALA A 77 -6.49 3.58 -2.61
CA ALA A 77 -6.45 3.52 -4.06
C ALA A 77 -6.92 4.83 -4.71
N VAL A 78 -8.04 5.39 -4.22
CA VAL A 78 -8.58 6.67 -4.70
C VAL A 78 -7.61 7.83 -4.39
N LEU A 79 -7.05 7.89 -3.18
CA LEU A 79 -6.10 8.93 -2.80
C LEU A 79 -4.79 8.87 -3.60
N PHE A 80 -4.27 7.67 -3.87
CA PHE A 80 -3.13 7.49 -4.74
C PHE A 80 -3.46 7.83 -6.19
N TYR A 81 -4.64 7.45 -6.69
CA TYR A 81 -5.07 7.85 -8.03
C TYR A 81 -5.18 9.37 -8.16
N ALA A 82 -5.76 10.05 -7.16
CA ALA A 82 -5.83 11.50 -7.11
C ALA A 82 -4.43 12.14 -7.11
N ALA A 83 -3.49 11.58 -6.36
CA ALA A 83 -2.09 11.99 -6.38
C ALA A 83 -1.45 11.79 -7.77
N ALA A 84 -1.72 10.66 -8.45
CA ALA A 84 -1.22 10.42 -9.81
C ALA A 84 -1.77 11.45 -10.81
N VAL A 85 -3.05 11.80 -10.74
CA VAL A 85 -3.63 12.82 -11.62
C VAL A 85 -3.07 14.23 -11.29
N ARG A 86 -2.78 14.52 -10.02
CA ARG A 86 -2.33 15.85 -9.59
C ARG A 86 -0.85 16.09 -9.79
N PHE A 87 -0.01 15.12 -9.49
CA PHE A 87 1.44 15.29 -9.43
C PHE A 87 2.14 14.69 -10.64
N GLY A 88 3.35 15.18 -10.90
CA GLY A 88 4.23 14.70 -11.95
C GLY A 88 5.41 13.90 -11.41
N PHE A 89 6.36 13.67 -12.31
CA PHE A 89 7.63 12.98 -12.05
C PHE A 89 7.44 11.61 -11.38
N GLU A 90 8.25 11.28 -10.39
CA GLU A 90 8.23 10.02 -9.66
C GLU A 90 6.93 9.76 -8.88
N ILE A 91 6.31 10.81 -8.34
CA ILE A 91 5.07 10.71 -7.57
C ILE A 91 3.95 10.18 -8.47
N PHE A 92 3.91 10.61 -9.74
CA PHE A 92 2.95 10.10 -10.72
C PHE A 92 3.03 8.57 -10.84
N TYR A 93 4.22 8.05 -11.16
CA TYR A 93 4.42 6.62 -11.39
C TYR A 93 4.16 5.82 -10.12
N PHE A 94 4.74 6.24 -9.00
CA PHE A 94 4.57 5.58 -7.73
C PHE A 94 3.08 5.51 -7.34
N SER A 95 2.38 6.64 -7.38
CA SER A 95 0.98 6.71 -6.95
C SER A 95 0.07 5.94 -7.92
N LEU A 96 0.38 5.94 -9.22
CA LEU A 96 -0.39 5.15 -10.19
C LEU A 96 -0.29 3.65 -9.92
N PHE A 97 0.92 3.14 -9.70
CA PHE A 97 1.11 1.73 -9.36
C PHE A 97 0.55 1.39 -7.97
N ALA A 98 0.73 2.26 -6.98
CA ALA A 98 0.15 2.07 -5.65
C ALA A 98 -1.38 2.02 -5.71
N ALA A 99 -2.02 2.89 -6.50
CA ALA A 99 -3.47 2.86 -6.72
C ALA A 99 -3.92 1.55 -7.36
N PHE A 100 -3.19 1.07 -8.38
CA PHE A 100 -3.48 -0.20 -9.04
C PHE A 100 -3.37 -1.38 -8.08
N PHE A 101 -2.29 -1.50 -7.32
CA PHE A 101 -2.10 -2.60 -6.38
C PHE A 101 -3.07 -2.54 -5.20
N CYS A 102 -3.42 -1.35 -4.69
CA CYS A 102 -4.48 -1.21 -3.70
C CYS A 102 -5.83 -1.65 -4.29
N GLY A 103 -6.13 -1.31 -5.55
CA GLY A 103 -7.33 -1.78 -6.24
C GLY A 103 -7.38 -3.30 -6.41
N LEU A 104 -6.25 -3.94 -6.71
CA LEU A 104 -6.14 -5.40 -6.73
C LEU A 104 -6.31 -6.01 -5.33
N ALA A 105 -5.79 -5.34 -4.29
CA ALA A 105 -5.99 -5.77 -2.91
C ALA A 105 -7.47 -5.65 -2.50
N VAL A 106 -8.21 -4.64 -2.94
CA VAL A 106 -9.69 -4.60 -2.76
C VAL A 106 -10.35 -5.85 -3.36
N LEU A 107 -9.90 -6.30 -4.53
CA LEU A 107 -10.42 -7.53 -5.13
C LEU A 107 -10.01 -8.80 -4.37
N ARG A 108 -8.87 -8.79 -3.66
CA ARG A 108 -8.49 -9.86 -2.73
C ARG A 108 -9.47 -9.88 -1.56
N GLU A 109 -9.60 -8.77 -0.85
CA GLU A 109 -10.42 -8.65 0.38
C GLU A 109 -11.93 -8.65 0.15
N THR A 110 -12.40 -8.59 -1.10
CA THR A 110 -13.83 -8.75 -1.38
C THR A 110 -14.13 -10.22 -1.64
N PRO A 111 -15.00 -10.91 -0.88
CA PRO A 111 -15.27 -12.33 -1.08
C PRO A 111 -15.85 -12.65 -2.45
N ARG A 112 -15.67 -13.91 -2.89
CA ARG A 112 -16.42 -14.43 -4.04
C ARG A 112 -17.81 -14.85 -3.60
N CYS A 113 -18.85 -14.43 -4.32
CA CYS A 113 -20.24 -14.79 -3.98
C CYS A 113 -20.54 -16.30 -3.98
N ALA A 114 -19.74 -17.09 -4.71
CA ALA A 114 -19.86 -18.54 -4.79
C ALA A 114 -18.88 -19.28 -3.85
N SER A 115 -18.18 -18.57 -2.96
CA SER A 115 -17.26 -19.19 -2.00
C SER A 115 -18.03 -20.02 -0.97
N SER A 116 -17.50 -21.19 -0.60
CA SER A 116 -18.04 -22.01 0.49
C SER A 116 -17.90 -21.34 1.87
N TYR A 117 -17.01 -20.35 1.97
CA TYR A 117 -16.71 -19.61 3.19
C TYR A 117 -17.49 -18.28 3.28
N TYR A 118 -18.27 -17.93 2.27
CA TYR A 118 -19.00 -16.66 2.25
C TYR A 118 -20.21 -16.70 3.18
N GLU A 119 -20.16 -15.94 4.27
CA GLU A 119 -21.20 -15.92 5.30
C GLU A 119 -22.21 -14.75 5.16
N GLY A 120 -21.99 -13.83 4.21
CA GLY A 120 -22.88 -12.70 3.92
C GLY A 120 -22.14 -11.37 3.66
N GLY A 121 -22.87 -10.33 3.26
CA GLY A 121 -22.32 -8.98 2.99
C GLY A 121 -22.08 -8.67 1.50
N PRO A 122 -21.24 -7.68 1.17
CA PRO A 122 -20.87 -7.41 -0.23
C PRO A 122 -19.92 -8.48 -0.76
N CYS A 123 -20.22 -9.02 -1.94
CA CYS A 123 -19.38 -10.01 -2.63
C CYS A 123 -19.27 -9.68 -4.13
N LEU A 124 -18.29 -10.29 -4.80
CA LEU A 124 -18.12 -10.20 -6.25
C LEU A 124 -18.24 -11.58 -6.90
N SER A 125 -18.87 -11.65 -8.07
CA SER A 125 -18.76 -12.84 -8.92
C SER A 125 -17.33 -12.99 -9.45
N SER A 126 -16.96 -14.20 -9.87
CA SER A 126 -15.66 -14.44 -10.52
C SER A 126 -15.45 -13.53 -11.73
N ASP A 127 -16.49 -13.38 -12.56
CA ASP A 127 -16.47 -12.47 -13.71
C ASP A 127 -16.37 -11.02 -13.28
N GLY A 128 -17.04 -10.64 -12.19
CA GLY A 128 -16.95 -9.29 -11.61
C GLY A 128 -15.52 -8.93 -11.20
N LYS A 129 -14.82 -9.82 -10.49
CA LYS A 129 -13.40 -9.60 -10.14
C LYS A 129 -12.51 -9.45 -11.38
N LEU A 130 -12.73 -10.27 -12.42
CA LEU A 130 -11.98 -10.19 -13.67
C LEU A 130 -12.23 -8.86 -14.41
N ILE A 131 -13.49 -8.46 -14.56
CA ILE A 131 -13.88 -7.21 -15.23
C ILE A 131 -13.26 -6.01 -14.52
N ILE A 132 -13.35 -5.95 -13.19
CA ILE A 132 -12.75 -4.86 -12.41
C ILE A 132 -11.22 -4.87 -12.56
N GLY A 133 -10.58 -6.04 -12.53
CA GLY A 133 -9.14 -6.17 -12.78
C GLY A 133 -8.72 -5.61 -14.14
N PHE A 134 -9.48 -5.92 -15.20
CA PHE A 134 -9.25 -5.34 -16.53
C PHE A 134 -9.49 -3.82 -16.55
N ALA A 135 -10.51 -3.32 -15.89
CA ALA A 135 -10.80 -1.89 -15.79
C ALA A 135 -9.66 -1.13 -15.07
N LEU A 136 -9.12 -1.70 -13.99
CA LEU A 136 -7.96 -1.14 -13.27
C LEU A 136 -6.73 -1.07 -14.20
N ALA A 137 -6.42 -2.17 -14.90
CA ALA A 137 -5.30 -2.21 -15.84
C ALA A 137 -5.47 -1.22 -17.00
N ALA A 138 -6.67 -1.15 -17.58
CA ALA A 138 -7.00 -0.19 -18.64
C ALA A 138 -6.85 1.26 -18.15
N THR A 139 -7.24 1.55 -16.91
CA THR A 139 -7.09 2.88 -16.30
C THR A 139 -5.62 3.28 -16.17
N VAL A 140 -4.75 2.35 -15.73
CA VAL A 140 -3.29 2.58 -15.66
C VAL A 140 -2.73 2.88 -17.04
N ILE A 141 -3.06 2.06 -18.04
CA ILE A 141 -2.58 2.23 -19.42
C ILE A 141 -3.06 3.57 -19.99
N ALA A 142 -4.33 3.91 -19.81
CA ALA A 142 -4.91 5.16 -20.28
C ALA A 142 -4.21 6.37 -19.64
N LEU A 143 -3.96 6.34 -18.33
CA LEU A 143 -3.31 7.44 -17.62
C LEU A 143 -1.84 7.60 -18.03
N LEU A 144 -1.11 6.50 -18.22
CA LEU A 144 0.25 6.50 -18.77
C LEU A 144 0.29 7.11 -20.18
N ALA A 145 -0.64 6.69 -21.05
CA ALA A 145 -0.73 7.16 -22.43
C ALA A 145 -1.11 8.64 -22.55
N TRP A 146 -1.95 9.13 -21.64
CA TRP A 146 -2.41 10.52 -21.58
C TRP A 146 -1.33 11.45 -21.02
N ARG A 147 -0.76 11.15 -19.85
CA ARG A 147 0.10 12.08 -19.10
C ARG A 147 1.55 12.11 -19.56
N ARG A 148 2.10 10.99 -20.05
CA ARG A 148 3.46 10.89 -20.63
C ARG A 148 4.56 11.62 -19.85
N ILE A 149 4.54 11.51 -18.53
CA ILE A 149 5.46 12.22 -17.63
C ILE A 149 6.91 11.71 -17.83
N PRO A 150 7.94 12.56 -17.94
CA PRO A 150 9.31 12.08 -18.07
C PRO A 150 9.79 11.38 -16.79
N LEU A 151 10.44 10.22 -16.93
CA LEU A 151 11.11 9.50 -15.85
C LEU A 151 12.45 10.16 -15.50
N ALA A 152 12.91 9.95 -14.26
CA ALA A 152 14.25 10.33 -13.83
C ALA A 152 15.30 9.63 -14.70
N ARG A 153 16.32 10.37 -15.13
CA ARG A 153 17.43 9.79 -15.92
C ARG A 153 18.45 9.06 -15.05
N GLN A 154 18.49 9.37 -13.75
CA GLN A 154 19.46 8.82 -12.81
C GLN A 154 18.77 8.49 -11.48
N VAL A 155 19.14 7.38 -10.86
CA VAL A 155 18.55 6.92 -9.58
C VAL A 155 18.76 7.94 -8.47
N ARG A 156 19.87 8.67 -8.49
CA ARG A 156 20.15 9.74 -7.52
C ARG A 156 19.15 10.89 -7.56
N ASP A 157 18.38 11.02 -8.63
CA ASP A 157 17.35 12.04 -8.78
C ASP A 157 16.01 11.60 -8.17
N LEU A 158 15.90 10.36 -7.70
CA LEU A 158 14.66 9.81 -7.12
C LEU A 158 14.53 10.10 -5.62
N ASN A 159 13.34 10.49 -5.19
CA ASN A 159 12.91 10.65 -3.82
C ASN A 159 12.38 9.32 -3.27
N LEU A 160 13.24 8.40 -2.86
CA LEU A 160 12.79 7.05 -2.45
C LEU A 160 12.11 6.98 -1.06
N LEU A 161 11.52 8.08 -0.58
CA LEU A 161 10.92 8.16 0.77
C LEU A 161 9.71 7.23 0.93
N TRP A 162 8.93 7.02 -0.13
CA TRP A 162 7.78 6.10 -0.12
C TRP A 162 8.16 4.64 0.16
N ILE A 163 9.43 4.25 0.00
CA ILE A 163 9.90 2.90 0.35
C ILE A 163 9.68 2.62 1.84
N LEU A 164 9.80 3.62 2.72
CA LEU A 164 9.61 3.41 4.15
C LEU A 164 8.17 3.01 4.50
N PRO A 165 7.13 3.85 4.25
CA PRO A 165 5.76 3.49 4.61
C PRO A 165 5.28 2.23 3.87
N VAL A 166 5.59 2.09 2.57
CA VAL A 166 5.21 0.90 1.80
C VAL A 166 5.96 -0.34 2.28
N GLY A 167 7.25 -0.21 2.60
CA GLY A 167 8.07 -1.29 3.13
C GLY A 167 7.54 -1.81 4.46
N PHE A 168 7.12 -0.91 5.37
CA PHE A 168 6.48 -1.31 6.63
C PHE A 168 5.16 -2.04 6.40
N SER A 169 4.31 -1.54 5.50
CA SER A 169 3.08 -2.25 5.10
C SER A 169 3.38 -3.63 4.52
N GLY A 170 4.41 -3.75 3.66
CA GLY A 170 4.85 -5.04 3.13
C GLY A 170 5.33 -6.00 4.21
N LEU A 171 6.10 -5.52 5.19
CA LEU A 171 6.53 -6.32 6.34
C LEU A 171 5.35 -6.79 7.20
N MET A 172 4.35 -5.94 7.40
CA MET A 172 3.12 -6.31 8.12
C MET A 172 2.36 -7.42 7.38
N LEU A 173 2.21 -7.33 6.05
CA LEU A 173 1.55 -8.36 5.23
C LEU A 173 2.33 -9.68 5.21
N ILE A 174 3.67 -9.62 5.11
CA ILE A 174 4.50 -10.83 5.21
C ILE A 174 4.32 -11.48 6.59
N ALA A 175 4.29 -10.68 7.66
CA ALA A 175 4.05 -11.19 9.00
C ALA A 175 2.63 -11.77 9.14
N ALA A 176 1.62 -11.14 8.53
CA ALA A 176 0.24 -11.63 8.50
C ALA A 176 0.16 -13.03 7.88
N GLU A 177 0.70 -13.18 6.67
CA GLU A 177 0.76 -14.46 5.96
C GLU A 177 1.51 -15.53 6.77
N ILE A 178 2.59 -15.16 7.47
CA ILE A 178 3.30 -16.11 8.34
C ILE A 178 2.40 -16.56 9.51
N MET A 179 1.66 -15.65 10.13
CA MET A 179 0.76 -15.96 11.25
C MET A 179 -0.43 -16.82 10.81
N GLY A 180 -1.04 -16.50 9.68
CA GLY A 180 -2.14 -17.26 9.08
C GLY A 180 -1.73 -18.66 8.67
N SER A 181 -0.74 -18.74 7.78
CA SER A 181 -0.35 -20.00 7.12
C SER A 181 0.44 -20.97 8.01
N TYR A 182 1.26 -20.49 8.94
CA TYR A 182 2.13 -21.37 9.76
C TYR A 182 1.66 -21.57 11.20
N TYR A 183 1.04 -20.55 11.79
CA TYR A 183 0.63 -20.59 13.19
C TYR A 183 -0.88 -20.78 13.37
N ILE A 184 -1.67 -20.68 12.28
CA ILE A 184 -3.13 -20.81 12.29
C ILE A 184 -3.74 -19.78 13.27
N GLU A 185 -3.18 -18.56 13.27
CA GLU A 185 -3.62 -17.45 14.11
C GLU A 185 -4.33 -16.40 13.25
N VAL A 186 -5.48 -16.77 12.68
CA VAL A 186 -6.31 -15.95 11.75
C VAL A 186 -6.53 -14.54 12.30
N TRP A 187 -6.86 -14.42 13.58
CA TRP A 187 -6.97 -13.14 14.27
C TRP A 187 -5.77 -12.20 14.06
N LYS A 188 -4.55 -12.73 14.21
CA LYS A 188 -3.32 -11.93 14.12
C LYS A 188 -3.00 -11.58 12.69
N GLU A 189 -3.28 -12.49 11.76
CA GLU A 189 -3.26 -12.22 10.32
C GLU A 189 -4.14 -11.02 10.00
N GLU A 190 -5.44 -11.10 10.29
CA GLU A 190 -6.42 -10.03 10.02
C GLU A 190 -6.04 -8.68 10.65
N THR A 191 -5.49 -8.72 11.86
CA THR A 191 -5.04 -7.51 12.58
C THR A 191 -3.83 -6.86 11.89
N LEU A 192 -2.89 -7.67 11.40
CA LEU A 192 -1.70 -7.20 10.70
C LEU A 192 -2.03 -6.70 9.29
N GLU A 193 -2.96 -7.35 8.59
CA GLU A 193 -3.49 -6.87 7.31
C GLU A 193 -4.19 -5.51 7.48
N LEU A 194 -5.09 -5.40 8.46
CA LEU A 194 -5.74 -4.13 8.79
C LEU A 194 -4.73 -3.04 9.16
N ALA A 195 -3.69 -3.37 9.94
CA ALA A 195 -2.61 -2.44 10.29
C ALA A 195 -1.90 -1.91 9.04
N SER A 196 -1.60 -2.82 8.10
CA SER A 196 -0.97 -2.49 6.83
C SER A 196 -1.82 -1.53 6.00
N TYR A 197 -3.13 -1.78 5.93
CA TYR A 197 -4.07 -0.99 5.14
C TYR A 197 -4.34 0.40 5.75
N VAL A 198 -4.38 0.50 7.09
CA VAL A 198 -4.40 1.79 7.79
C VAL A 198 -3.13 2.58 7.47
N ASN A 199 -1.96 1.96 7.57
CA ASN A 199 -0.69 2.62 7.28
C ASN A 199 -0.60 3.12 5.83
N LEU A 200 -1.04 2.32 4.84
CA LEU A 200 -1.11 2.74 3.44
C LEU A 200 -2.07 3.91 3.23
N THR A 201 -3.24 3.87 3.87
CA THR A 201 -4.25 4.94 3.77
C THR A 201 -3.73 6.25 4.34
N VAL A 202 -3.14 6.22 5.53
CA VAL A 202 -2.51 7.39 6.17
C VAL A 202 -1.38 7.93 5.31
N PHE A 203 -0.54 7.05 4.75
CA PHE A 203 0.52 7.47 3.85
C PHE A 203 -0.03 8.14 2.58
N ALA A 204 -1.08 7.58 1.95
CA ALA A 204 -1.75 8.19 0.79
C ALA A 204 -2.32 9.59 1.12
N MET A 205 -2.88 9.78 2.32
CA MET A 205 -3.33 11.09 2.80
C MET A 205 -2.15 12.05 2.97
N VAL A 206 -1.08 11.64 3.64
CA VAL A 206 0.11 12.46 3.86
C VAL A 206 0.74 12.87 2.53
N LEU A 207 0.80 11.99 1.53
CA LEU A 207 1.27 12.33 0.18
C LEU A 207 0.47 13.46 -0.46
N ASN A 208 -0.86 13.45 -0.30
CA ASN A 208 -1.73 14.48 -0.84
C ASN A 208 -1.63 15.82 -0.08
N ILE A 209 -1.38 15.79 1.23
CA ILE A 209 -1.28 16.99 2.09
C ILE A 209 0.13 17.60 2.07
N ARG A 210 1.18 16.77 2.04
CA ARG A 210 2.59 17.15 2.12
C ARG A 210 3.42 16.59 0.95
N PRO A 211 3.06 16.89 -0.32
CA PRO A 211 3.77 16.34 -1.48
C PRO A 211 5.25 16.73 -1.54
N GLY A 212 5.63 17.88 -0.95
CA GLY A 212 7.02 18.34 -0.92
C GLY A 212 7.98 17.41 -0.16
N TRP A 213 7.48 16.52 0.70
CA TRP A 213 8.32 15.48 1.34
C TRP A 213 8.74 14.40 0.32
N PHE A 214 7.96 14.23 -0.74
CA PHE A 214 8.09 13.16 -1.74
C PHE A 214 8.53 13.64 -3.11
N ASP A 215 8.68 14.95 -3.30
CA ASP A 215 9.22 15.53 -4.53
C ASP A 215 10.73 15.76 -4.35
N SER A 216 11.58 15.13 -5.17
CA SER A 216 13.03 15.39 -5.14
C SER A 216 13.41 16.74 -5.77
N ARG A 217 12.48 17.42 -6.45
CA ARG A 217 12.77 18.63 -7.21
C ARG A 217 12.88 19.86 -6.28
N PRO A 218 13.71 20.86 -6.65
CA PRO A 218 13.82 22.10 -5.89
C PRO A 218 12.46 22.82 -5.77
N PRO A 219 12.19 23.51 -4.65
CA PRO A 219 11.02 24.38 -4.53
C PRO A 219 10.99 25.38 -5.70
N GLY A 220 9.95 25.32 -6.53
CA GLY A 220 9.78 26.18 -7.72
C GLY A 220 9.93 25.47 -9.08
N ALA A 221 10.40 24.22 -9.11
CA ALA A 221 10.44 23.40 -10.33
C ALA A 221 9.14 22.58 -10.56
N HIS A 222 8.07 22.90 -9.84
CA HIS A 222 6.76 22.29 -10.05
C HIS A 222 6.22 22.75 -11.41
N MET A 223 6.47 21.95 -12.46
CA MET A 223 5.69 22.09 -13.67
C MET A 223 4.21 21.86 -13.30
N PRO A 224 3.31 22.77 -13.72
CA PRO A 224 1.88 22.50 -13.64
C PRO A 224 1.56 21.21 -14.42
N PRO A 225 0.43 20.55 -14.09
CA PRO A 225 0.02 19.28 -14.66
C PRO A 225 -0.06 19.24 -16.19
#